data_AF-A0A2E7EL86-F1
#
_entry.id   AF-A0A2E7EL86-F1
#
_cell.length_a   1.000
_cell.length_b   1.000
_cell.length_c   1.000
_cell.angle_alpha   90.00
_cell.angle_beta   90.00
_cell.angle_gamma   90.00
#
_symmetry.space_group_name_H-M   'P 1'
#
loop_
_entity.id
_entity.type
_entity.pdbx_description
1 polymer ?
#
loop_
_entity_poly.entity_id
_entity_poly.type
_entity_poly.pdbx_seq_one_letter_code
_entity_poly.pdbx_strand_id
1 'polypeptide(L)'
;MPALKIKLTREREHVMPGELWIQWTIRISMLCYAAYLILSVTRRPGENRSSLLRFFWTAGCVVFLAHFIAAFEFAHGWSNQHAVEDTARQTRELLGWEFGKGIYFSYLFLVLWIVDVVWWWSRPNGYSSRPIWLSFLVNGYILFIAFNGCIIFEPGVTRWGGLFVIIVLAVLLFLRRRPFRAVTCHE
;
A
#
# COMPACT_ATOMS: atom_id res chain seq x y z
N MET A 1 23.06 24.87 -28.22
CA MET A 1 22.46 24.15 -27.07
C MET A 1 20.91 23.98 -27.06
N PRO A 2 20.13 24.12 -28.17
CA PRO A 2 18.69 23.78 -28.15
C PRO A 2 18.38 22.30 -28.43
N ALA A 3 19.25 21.58 -29.14
CA ALA A 3 19.02 20.19 -29.55
C ALA A 3 19.02 19.19 -28.38
N LEU A 4 19.79 19.44 -27.32
CA LEU A 4 19.84 18.57 -26.13
C LEU A 4 18.55 18.69 -25.28
N LYS A 5 17.99 19.90 -25.18
CA LYS A 5 16.68 20.12 -24.52
C LYS A 5 15.55 19.43 -25.26
N ILE A 6 15.56 19.46 -26.60
CA ILE A 6 14.53 18.81 -27.43
C ILE A 6 14.59 17.28 -27.30
N LYS A 7 15.79 16.70 -27.15
CA LYS A 7 15.96 15.25 -26.91
C LYS A 7 15.48 14.83 -25.52
N LEU A 8 15.76 15.65 -24.50
CA LEU A 8 15.30 15.46 -23.12
C LEU A 8 13.79 15.71 -22.92
N THR A 9 13.15 16.50 -23.79
CA THR A 9 11.68 16.63 -23.82
C THR A 9 11.02 15.53 -24.65
N ARG A 10 11.65 15.06 -25.74
CA ARG A 10 11.11 14.00 -26.60
C ARG A 10 11.18 12.60 -25.97
N GLU A 11 12.18 12.30 -25.16
CA GLU A 11 12.17 11.07 -24.34
C GLU A 11 11.18 11.12 -23.17
N ARG A 12 10.67 12.31 -22.83
CA ARG A 12 9.70 12.50 -21.76
C ARG A 12 8.25 12.28 -22.20
N GLU A 13 8.00 11.99 -23.48
CA GLU A 13 6.67 12.15 -24.11
C GLU A 13 6.01 10.85 -24.60
N HIS A 14 6.63 9.69 -24.39
CA HIS A 14 5.95 8.40 -24.56
C HIS A 14 6.06 7.54 -23.30
N VAL A 15 5.55 8.08 -22.18
CA VAL A 15 5.09 7.18 -21.11
C VAL A 15 3.94 6.39 -21.71
N MET A 16 4.15 5.09 -21.94
CA MET A 16 3.10 4.23 -22.49
C MET A 16 1.86 4.37 -21.60
N PRO A 17 0.65 4.51 -22.15
CA PRO A 17 -0.56 4.69 -21.35
C PRO A 17 -0.67 3.68 -20.21
N GLY A 18 -0.24 2.43 -20.45
CA GLY A 18 -0.20 1.36 -19.46
C GLY A 18 0.69 1.62 -18.24
N GLU A 19 1.84 2.30 -18.39
CA GLU A 19 2.72 2.62 -17.26
C GLU A 19 2.07 3.64 -16.32
N LEU A 20 1.39 4.65 -16.88
CA LEU A 20 0.59 5.60 -16.10
C LEU A 20 -0.53 4.90 -15.34
N TRP A 21 -1.22 3.95 -15.97
CA TRP A 21 -2.25 3.14 -15.31
C TRP A 21 -1.68 2.37 -14.12
N ILE A 22 -0.56 1.68 -14.30
CA ILE A 22 0.11 0.93 -13.24
C ILE A 22 0.50 1.85 -12.07
N GLN A 23 1.12 3.01 -12.36
CA GLN A 23 1.54 3.96 -11.31
C GLN A 23 0.36 4.60 -10.56
N TRP A 24 -0.68 5.04 -11.26
CA TRP A 24 -1.81 5.71 -10.60
C TRP A 24 -2.69 4.73 -9.81
N THR A 25 -2.89 3.51 -10.31
CA THR A 25 -3.65 2.48 -9.60
C THR A 25 -2.96 2.10 -8.28
N ILE A 26 -1.64 1.90 -8.27
CA ILE A 26 -0.93 1.60 -7.00
C ILE A 26 -1.01 2.79 -6.04
N ARG A 27 -0.82 4.02 -6.51
CA ARG A 27 -0.91 5.23 -5.67
C ARG A 27 -2.29 5.40 -5.05
N ILE A 28 -3.35 5.26 -5.84
CA ILE A 28 -4.74 5.37 -5.35
C ILE A 28 -5.04 4.25 -4.35
N SER A 29 -4.63 3.01 -4.64
CA SER A 29 -4.80 1.90 -3.71
C SER A 29 -4.11 2.17 -2.36
N MET A 30 -2.86 2.65 -2.40
CA MET A 30 -2.09 2.96 -1.20
C MET A 30 -2.65 4.16 -0.43
N LEU A 31 -3.21 5.17 -1.13
CA LEU A 31 -3.92 6.28 -0.49
C LEU A 31 -5.19 5.80 0.23
N CYS A 32 -5.96 4.89 -0.38
CA CYS A 32 -7.12 4.28 0.27
C CYS A 32 -6.71 3.48 1.52
N TYR A 33 -5.64 2.69 1.42
CA TYR A 33 -5.09 1.95 2.56
C TYR A 33 -4.61 2.87 3.68
N ALA A 34 -3.89 3.95 3.34
CA ALA A 34 -3.43 4.96 4.29
C ALA A 34 -4.60 5.65 5.00
N ALA A 35 -5.63 6.05 4.24
CA ALA A 35 -6.86 6.62 4.80
C ALA A 35 -7.54 5.65 5.77
N TYR A 36 -7.66 4.37 5.39
CA TYR A 36 -8.18 3.33 6.27
C TYR A 36 -7.37 3.22 7.58
N LEU A 37 -6.03 3.17 7.52
CA LEU A 37 -5.18 3.07 8.71
C LEU A 37 -5.34 4.29 9.62
N ILE A 38 -5.27 5.50 9.06
CA ILE A 38 -5.41 6.76 9.82
C ILE A 38 -6.79 6.82 10.49
N LEU A 39 -7.86 6.49 9.76
CA LEU A 39 -9.21 6.45 10.32
C LEU A 39 -9.33 5.38 11.41
N SER A 40 -8.69 4.23 11.26
CA SER A 40 -8.73 3.14 12.26
C SER A 40 -8.02 3.54 13.56
N VAL A 41 -6.89 4.24 13.47
CA VAL A 41 -6.09 4.68 14.62
C VAL A 41 -6.71 5.90 15.31
N THR A 42 -7.38 6.78 14.56
CA THR A 42 -8.03 7.99 15.12
C THR A 42 -9.45 7.75 15.61
N ARG A 43 -10.02 6.57 15.36
CA ARG A 43 -11.38 6.21 15.81
C ARG A 43 -11.50 6.31 17.33
N ARG A 44 -12.46 7.11 17.80
CA ARG A 44 -12.79 7.23 19.23
C ARG A 44 -13.73 6.11 19.69
N PRO A 45 -13.71 5.72 20.97
CA PRO A 45 -14.73 4.83 21.54
C PRO A 45 -16.13 5.41 21.33
N GLY A 46 -17.07 4.60 20.82
CA GLY A 46 -18.45 5.02 20.54
C GLY A 46 -18.69 5.61 19.13
N GLU A 47 -17.65 5.83 18.33
CA GLU A 47 -17.80 6.43 17.00
C GLU A 47 -18.08 5.39 15.90
N ASN A 48 -19.23 5.47 15.25
CA ASN A 48 -19.61 4.55 14.18
C ASN A 48 -19.06 4.99 12.81
N ARG A 49 -17.75 4.79 12.60
CA ARG A 49 -17.09 4.98 11.29
C ARG A 49 -16.99 3.69 10.46
N SER A 50 -17.80 2.67 10.78
CA SER A 50 -17.64 1.33 10.19
C SER A 50 -17.82 1.35 8.66
N SER A 51 -18.82 2.08 8.16
CA SER A 51 -19.07 2.21 6.72
C SER A 51 -17.91 2.88 5.97
N LEU A 52 -17.31 3.92 6.55
CA LEU A 52 -16.19 4.64 5.93
C LEU A 52 -14.90 3.79 5.92
N LEU A 53 -14.61 3.11 7.03
CA LEU A 53 -13.48 2.17 7.11
C LEU A 53 -13.63 1.05 6.08
N ARG A 54 -14.81 0.45 5.99
CA ARG A 54 -15.10 -0.62 5.03
C ARG A 54 -15.02 -0.11 3.59
N PHE A 55 -15.48 1.12 3.32
CA PHE A 55 -15.37 1.74 2.01
C PHE A 55 -13.90 1.88 1.57
N PHE A 56 -13.06 2.56 2.37
CA PHE A 56 -11.65 2.74 2.02
C PHE A 56 -10.88 1.42 1.93
N TRP A 57 -11.18 0.46 2.80
CA TRP A 57 -10.61 -0.89 2.76
C TRP A 57 -10.94 -1.62 1.45
N THR A 58 -12.23 -1.61 1.07
CA THR A 58 -12.72 -2.29 -0.13
C THR A 58 -12.24 -1.58 -1.40
N ALA A 59 -12.31 -0.24 -1.43
CA ALA A 59 -11.86 0.56 -2.56
C ALA A 59 -10.35 0.35 -2.82
N GLY A 60 -9.52 0.36 -1.76
CA GLY A 60 -8.10 0.07 -1.87
C GLY A 60 -7.82 -1.30 -2.49
N CYS A 61 -8.55 -2.33 -2.06
CA CYS A 61 -8.45 -3.69 -2.60
C CYS A 61 -8.87 -3.77 -4.07
N VAL A 62 -9.99 -3.15 -4.45
CA VAL A 62 -10.49 -3.18 -5.85
C VAL A 62 -9.50 -2.47 -6.78
N VAL A 63 -8.99 -1.31 -6.36
CA VAL A 63 -7.98 -0.59 -7.15
C VAL A 63 -6.67 -1.37 -7.22
N PHE A 64 -6.28 -2.08 -6.16
CA PHE A 64 -5.11 -2.96 -6.19
C PHE A 64 -5.28 -4.14 -7.15
N LEU A 65 -6.48 -4.73 -7.22
CA LEU A 65 -6.78 -5.76 -8.20
C LEU A 65 -6.67 -5.21 -9.64
N ALA A 66 -7.16 -4.00 -9.87
CA ALA A 66 -6.99 -3.33 -11.16
C ALA A 66 -5.50 -3.06 -11.47
N HIS A 67 -4.70 -2.67 -10.48
CA HIS A 67 -3.25 -2.53 -10.61
C HIS A 67 -2.60 -3.85 -11.02
N PHE A 68 -2.94 -4.96 -10.35
CA PHE A 68 -2.43 -6.29 -10.67
C PHE A 68 -2.75 -6.69 -12.12
N ILE A 69 -4.01 -6.49 -12.55
CA ILE A 69 -4.42 -6.79 -13.94
C ILE A 69 -3.66 -5.91 -14.93
N ALA A 70 -3.55 -4.60 -14.66
CA ALA A 70 -2.79 -3.68 -15.51
C ALA A 70 -1.31 -4.06 -15.62
N ALA A 71 -0.68 -4.47 -14.51
CA ALA A 71 0.70 -4.94 -14.51
C ALA A 71 0.87 -6.20 -15.37
N PHE A 72 -0.05 -7.16 -15.26
CA PHE A 72 0.00 -8.39 -16.05
C PHE A 72 -0.25 -8.15 -17.55
N GLU A 73 -1.20 -7.28 -17.88
CA GLU A 73 -1.52 -6.92 -19.26
C GLU A 73 -0.37 -6.14 -19.91
N PHE A 74 0.06 -5.03 -19.28
CA PHE A 74 0.97 -4.07 -19.92
C PHE A 74 2.45 -4.33 -19.68
N ALA A 75 2.84 -4.96 -18.57
CA ALA A 75 4.25 -5.18 -18.24
C ALA A 75 4.70 -6.63 -18.39
N HIS A 76 3.81 -7.61 -18.13
CA HIS A 76 4.19 -9.02 -18.08
C HIS A 76 3.65 -9.90 -19.21
N GLY A 77 2.75 -9.38 -20.06
CA GLY A 77 2.15 -10.14 -21.16
C GLY A 77 1.49 -11.44 -20.69
N TRP A 78 0.92 -11.44 -19.49
CA TRP A 78 0.36 -12.61 -18.80
C TRP A 78 1.33 -13.77 -18.53
N SER A 79 2.64 -13.57 -18.68
CA SER A 79 3.66 -14.57 -18.37
C SER A 79 4.12 -14.46 -16.91
N ASN A 80 3.77 -15.46 -16.09
CA ASN A 80 4.27 -15.56 -14.72
C ASN A 80 5.80 -15.65 -14.66
N GLN A 81 6.42 -16.34 -15.63
CA GLN A 81 7.86 -16.46 -15.70
C GLN A 81 8.52 -15.10 -15.96
N HIS A 82 7.96 -14.30 -16.88
CA HIS A 82 8.47 -12.96 -17.15
C HIS A 82 8.37 -12.05 -15.91
N ALA A 83 7.29 -12.18 -15.12
CA ALA A 83 7.12 -11.41 -13.89
C ALA A 83 8.13 -11.80 -12.79
N VAL A 84 8.48 -13.09 -12.68
CA VAL A 84 9.54 -13.59 -11.77
C VAL A 84 10.92 -13.09 -12.21
N GLU A 85 11.22 -13.14 -13.51
CA GLU A 85 12.49 -12.67 -14.09
C GLU A 85 12.66 -11.15 -13.90
N ASP A 86 11.61 -10.38 -14.14
CA ASP A 86 11.63 -8.93 -13.93
C ASP A 86 11.84 -8.57 -12.45
N THR A 87 11.17 -9.29 -11.54
CA THR A 87 11.38 -9.12 -10.09
C THR A 87 12.82 -9.47 -9.69
N ALA A 88 13.41 -10.52 -10.28
CA ALA A 88 14.80 -10.92 -10.02
C ALA A 88 15.79 -9.84 -10.48
N ARG A 89 15.54 -9.25 -11.65
CA ARG A 89 16.32 -8.12 -12.18
C ARG A 89 16.25 -6.90 -11.26
N GLN A 90 15.04 -6.47 -10.88
CA GLN A 90 14.85 -5.32 -10.00
C GLN A 90 15.52 -5.51 -8.63
N THR A 91 15.42 -6.73 -8.05
CA THR A 91 16.10 -7.04 -6.79
C THR A 91 17.63 -7.05 -6.95
N ARG A 92 18.17 -7.51 -8.08
CA ARG A 92 19.62 -7.40 -8.33
C ARG A 92 20.06 -5.94 -8.42
N GLU A 93 19.31 -5.10 -9.13
CA GLU A 93 19.65 -3.68 -9.31
C GLU A 93 19.61 -2.89 -8.01
N LEU A 94 18.63 -3.17 -7.14
CA LEU A 94 18.42 -2.41 -5.90
C LEU A 94 19.14 -2.98 -4.68
N LEU A 95 19.21 -4.31 -4.57
CA LEU A 95 19.70 -5.01 -3.38
C LEU A 95 21.00 -5.78 -3.64
N GLY A 96 21.48 -5.84 -4.89
CA GLY A 96 22.72 -6.52 -5.27
C GLY A 96 22.60 -8.05 -5.40
N TRP A 97 21.41 -8.63 -5.20
CA TRP A 97 21.14 -10.07 -5.30
C TRP A 97 19.85 -10.36 -6.08
N GLU A 98 19.79 -11.47 -6.82
CA GLU A 98 18.57 -11.86 -7.54
C GLU A 98 17.59 -12.56 -6.62
N PHE A 99 16.42 -11.96 -6.42
CA PHE A 99 15.34 -12.55 -5.67
C PHE A 99 14.00 -12.42 -6.40
N GLY A 100 13.81 -13.21 -7.45
CA GLY A 100 12.57 -13.23 -8.24
C GLY A 100 11.34 -13.75 -7.49
N LYS A 101 11.53 -14.50 -6.40
CA LYS A 101 10.42 -15.03 -5.57
C LYS A 101 9.68 -13.95 -4.78
N GLY A 102 10.18 -12.71 -4.76
CA GLY A 102 9.50 -11.55 -4.17
C GLY A 102 8.07 -11.37 -4.65
N ILE A 103 7.80 -11.71 -5.92
CA ILE A 103 6.47 -11.54 -6.52
C ILE A 103 5.39 -12.41 -5.88
N TYR A 104 5.75 -13.58 -5.33
CA TYR A 104 4.79 -14.45 -4.63
C TYR A 104 4.27 -13.82 -3.34
N PHE A 105 5.05 -12.94 -2.70
CA PHE A 105 4.56 -12.17 -1.57
C PHE A 105 3.50 -11.16 -2.02
N SER A 106 3.64 -10.55 -3.19
CA SER A 106 2.61 -9.69 -3.77
C SER A 106 1.33 -10.46 -4.14
N TYR A 107 1.44 -11.72 -4.59
CA TYR A 107 0.28 -12.56 -4.84
C TYR A 107 -0.44 -12.94 -3.54
N LEU A 108 0.33 -13.32 -2.51
CA LEU A 108 -0.23 -13.61 -1.19
C LEU A 108 -0.92 -12.37 -0.61
N PHE A 109 -0.33 -11.19 -0.77
CA PHE A 109 -0.95 -9.92 -0.43
C PHE A 109 -2.31 -9.70 -1.10
N LEU A 110 -2.39 -9.87 -2.42
CA LEU A 110 -3.65 -9.75 -3.16
C LEU A 110 -4.72 -10.71 -2.61
N VAL A 111 -4.37 -11.99 -2.45
CA VAL A 111 -5.29 -13.03 -1.97
C VAL A 111 -5.76 -12.73 -0.54
N LEU A 112 -4.83 -12.40 0.36
CA LEU A 112 -5.17 -12.08 1.75
C LEU A 112 -6.09 -10.87 1.84
N TRP A 113 -5.85 -9.82 1.05
CA TRP A 113 -6.68 -8.63 1.07
C TRP A 113 -8.09 -8.93 0.54
N ILE A 114 -8.22 -9.68 -0.56
CA ILE A 114 -9.52 -10.11 -1.09
C ILE A 114 -10.27 -10.94 -0.06
N VAL A 115 -9.62 -11.94 0.55
CA VAL A 115 -10.25 -12.80 1.56
C VAL A 115 -10.72 -11.99 2.77
N ASP A 116 -9.92 -11.05 3.25
CA ASP A 116 -10.28 -10.19 4.39
C ASP A 116 -11.46 -9.26 4.04
N VAL A 117 -11.49 -8.68 2.83
CA VAL A 117 -12.63 -7.91 2.32
C VAL A 117 -13.88 -8.79 2.25
N VAL A 118 -13.81 -9.95 1.60
CA VAL A 118 -14.94 -10.88 1.47
C VAL A 118 -15.45 -11.28 2.85
N TRP A 119 -14.56 -11.59 3.80
CA TRP A 119 -14.96 -11.92 5.17
C TRP A 119 -15.69 -10.76 5.85
N TRP A 120 -15.20 -9.53 5.73
CA TRP A 120 -15.89 -8.35 6.26
C TRP A 120 -17.27 -8.19 5.64
N TRP A 121 -17.41 -8.43 4.32
CA TRP A 121 -18.69 -8.31 3.64
C TRP A 121 -19.69 -9.41 3.97
N SER A 122 -19.23 -10.66 4.08
CA SER A 122 -20.09 -11.82 4.36
C SER A 122 -20.50 -11.92 5.83
N ARG A 123 -19.66 -11.49 6.77
CA ARG A 123 -19.95 -11.58 8.21
C ARG A 123 -19.55 -10.30 8.96
N PRO A 124 -20.27 -9.18 8.80
CA PRO A 124 -19.92 -7.90 9.42
C PRO A 124 -19.81 -7.96 10.96
N ASN A 125 -20.72 -8.68 11.61
CA ASN A 125 -20.72 -8.85 13.06
C ASN A 125 -19.54 -9.70 13.52
N GLY A 126 -19.27 -10.82 12.85
CA GLY A 126 -18.12 -11.68 13.15
C GLY A 126 -16.77 -11.01 12.89
N TYR A 127 -16.69 -10.18 11.84
CA TYR A 127 -15.49 -9.39 11.54
C TYR A 127 -15.24 -8.30 12.58
N SER A 128 -16.29 -7.66 13.09
CA SER A 128 -16.19 -6.65 14.15
C SER A 128 -15.68 -7.26 15.48
N SER A 129 -15.93 -8.54 15.70
CA SER A 129 -15.45 -9.32 16.84
C SER A 129 -14.12 -10.03 16.60
N ARG A 130 -13.42 -9.74 15.49
CA ARG A 130 -12.16 -10.43 15.18
C ARG A 130 -11.09 -10.20 16.25
N PRO A 131 -10.23 -11.20 16.53
CA PRO A 131 -9.13 -11.03 17.45
C PRO A 131 -8.19 -9.89 17.04
N ILE A 132 -7.71 -9.13 18.04
CA ILE A 132 -6.84 -7.99 17.77
C ILE A 132 -5.51 -8.41 17.13
N TRP A 133 -4.97 -9.58 17.48
CA TRP A 133 -3.73 -10.10 16.91
C TRP A 133 -3.85 -10.36 15.40
N LEU A 134 -5.01 -10.84 14.95
CA LEU A 134 -5.27 -11.09 13.52
C LEU A 134 -5.34 -9.77 12.76
N SER A 135 -5.94 -8.74 13.38
CA SER A 135 -5.91 -7.38 12.83
C SER A 135 -4.48 -6.88 12.69
N PHE A 136 -3.63 -7.06 13.71
CA PHE A 136 -2.23 -6.68 13.65
C PHE A 136 -1.45 -7.47 12.58
N LEU A 137 -1.71 -8.76 12.43
CA LEU A 137 -1.04 -9.60 11.44
C LEU A 137 -1.38 -9.16 10.02
N VAL A 138 -2.67 -9.01 9.69
CA VAL A 138 -3.12 -8.59 8.35
C VAL A 138 -2.59 -7.19 8.02
N ASN A 139 -2.80 -6.21 8.90
CA ASN A 139 -2.34 -4.84 8.66
C ASN A 139 -0.81 -4.73 8.67
N GLY A 140 -0.13 -5.48 9.54
CA GLY A 140 1.33 -5.54 9.58
C GLY A 140 1.93 -6.09 8.30
N TYR A 141 1.36 -7.19 7.78
CA TYR A 141 1.78 -7.77 6.52
C TYR A 141 1.56 -6.83 5.33
N ILE A 142 0.38 -6.21 5.24
CA ILE A 142 0.06 -5.26 4.16
C ILE A 142 0.96 -4.02 4.25
N LEU A 143 1.17 -3.49 5.45
CA LEU A 143 2.07 -2.35 5.66
C LEU A 143 3.51 -2.70 5.28
N PHE A 144 3.98 -3.91 5.60
CA PHE A 144 5.30 -4.39 5.21
C PHE A 144 5.44 -4.45 3.68
N ILE A 145 4.48 -5.04 2.97
CA ILE A 145 4.52 -5.10 1.50
C ILE A 145 4.43 -3.70 0.88
N ALA A 146 3.55 -2.83 1.39
CA ALA A 146 3.44 -1.45 0.95
C ALA A 146 4.75 -0.66 1.18
N PHE A 147 5.41 -0.85 2.33
CA PHE A 147 6.70 -0.23 2.61
C PHE A 147 7.77 -0.68 1.61
N ASN A 148 7.91 -1.99 1.39
CA ASN A 148 8.87 -2.50 0.41
C ASN A 148 8.56 -1.96 -0.99
N GLY A 149 7.31 -2.06 -1.44
CA GLY A 149 6.89 -1.58 -2.77
C GLY A 149 7.11 -0.08 -2.98
N CYS A 150 6.56 0.76 -2.11
CA CYS A 150 6.56 2.21 -2.32
C CYS A 150 7.87 2.90 -1.93
N ILE A 151 8.64 2.36 -0.98
CA ILE A 151 9.83 3.03 -0.46
C ILE A 151 11.12 2.43 -1.02
N ILE A 152 11.20 1.10 -1.12
CA ILE A 152 12.41 0.43 -1.61
C ILE A 152 12.40 0.37 -3.13
N PHE A 153 11.33 -0.21 -3.72
CA PHE A 153 11.27 -0.50 -5.15
C PHE A 153 10.91 0.70 -6.01
N GLU A 154 9.99 1.57 -5.55
CA GLU A 154 9.56 2.73 -6.35
C GLU A 154 10.41 3.99 -6.04
N PRO A 155 11.01 4.65 -7.06
CA PRO A 155 11.63 5.96 -6.91
C PRO A 155 10.62 7.11 -7.06
N GLY A 156 11.02 8.33 -6.69
CA GLY A 156 10.26 9.55 -6.98
C GLY A 156 9.20 9.90 -5.92
N VAL A 157 8.07 10.45 -6.38
CA VAL A 157 7.04 11.06 -5.51
C VAL A 157 6.39 10.04 -4.57
N THR A 158 6.19 8.80 -5.03
CA THR A 158 5.55 7.74 -4.23
C THR A 158 6.36 7.40 -2.97
N ARG A 159 7.70 7.43 -3.05
CA ARG A 159 8.59 7.20 -1.91
C ARG A 159 8.41 8.25 -0.81
N TRP A 160 8.38 9.52 -1.18
CA TRP A 160 8.18 10.63 -0.23
C TRP A 160 6.78 10.62 0.37
N GLY A 161 5.76 10.32 -0.45
CA GLY A 161 4.39 10.15 0.04
C GLY A 161 4.26 8.99 1.03
N GLY A 162 4.89 7.85 0.74
CA GLY A 162 4.93 6.70 1.65
C GLY A 162 5.60 7.04 2.98
N LEU A 163 6.77 7.70 2.94
CA LEU A 163 7.47 8.12 4.15
C LEU A 163 6.63 9.10 4.99
N PHE A 164 5.96 10.06 4.36
CA PHE A 164 5.05 10.98 5.03
C PHE A 164 3.93 10.24 5.75
N VAL A 165 3.28 9.27 5.10
CA VAL A 165 2.21 8.47 5.73
C VAL A 165 2.73 7.67 6.92
N ILE A 166 3.91 7.06 6.83
CA ILE A 166 4.53 6.33 7.94
C ILE A 166 4.81 7.26 9.13
N ILE A 167 5.33 8.47 8.88
CA ILE A 167 5.58 9.46 9.93
C ILE A 167 4.26 9.88 10.59
N VAL A 168 3.23 10.19 9.81
CA VAL A 168 1.90 10.57 10.32
C VAL A 168 1.34 9.45 11.20
N LEU A 169 1.40 8.19 10.77
CA LEU A 169 0.94 7.05 11.55
C LEU A 169 1.75 6.89 12.85
N ALA A 170 3.07 7.04 12.80
CA ALA A 170 3.92 6.96 13.98
C ALA A 170 3.58 8.06 15.00
N VAL A 171 3.39 9.30 14.55
CA VAL A 171 2.97 10.43 15.39
C VAL A 171 1.61 10.15 16.02
N LEU A 172 0.61 9.71 15.23
CA LEU A 172 -0.73 9.41 15.74
C LEU A 172 -0.71 8.29 16.79
N LEU A 173 0.06 7.22 16.55
CA LEU A 173 0.21 6.13 17.51
C LEU A 173 0.94 6.58 18.77
N PHE A 174 1.96 7.43 18.65
CA PHE A 174 2.68 8.00 19.79
C PHE A 174 1.79 8.90 20.64
N LEU A 175 1.01 9.78 20.01
CA LEU A 175 0.04 10.66 20.68
C LEU A 175 -1.06 9.84 21.39
N ARG A 176 -1.53 8.76 20.77
CA ARG A 176 -2.51 7.83 21.38
C ARG A 176 -1.96 7.08 22.58
N ARG A 177 -0.66 6.81 22.62
CA ARG A 177 0.02 6.11 23.73
C ARG A 177 0.30 7.01 24.93
N ARG A 178 0.19 8.34 24.83
CA ARG A 178 0.40 9.22 25.98
C ARG A 178 -0.87 9.21 26.85
N PRO A 179 -0.90 8.52 28.02
CA PRO A 179 -1.85 8.89 29.04
C PRO A 179 -1.55 10.34 29.41
N PHE A 180 -2.58 11.16 29.49
CA PHE A 180 -2.49 12.47 30.12
C PHE A 180 -2.00 12.20 31.56
N ARG A 181 -0.70 12.36 31.84
CA ARG A 181 -0.23 12.45 33.21
C ARG A 181 -0.88 13.71 33.75
N ALA A 182 -1.98 13.54 34.48
CA ALA A 182 -2.46 14.57 35.37
C ALA A 182 -1.27 14.98 36.23
N VAL A 183 -0.82 16.21 36.06
CA VAL A 183 0.03 16.86 37.05
C VAL A 183 -0.83 16.94 38.30
N THR A 184 -0.67 15.97 39.20
CA THR A 184 -1.19 16.07 40.56
C THR A 184 -0.37 17.16 41.25
N CYS A 185 -1.05 18.22 41.64
CA CYS A 185 -0.54 19.33 42.45
C CYS A 185 0.17 18.78 43.70
N HIS A 186 1.35 19.34 44.01
CA HIS A 186 1.83 19.39 45.39
C HIS A 186 1.58 20.82 45.89
N GLU A 187 1.05 20.83 47.11
CA GLU A 187 0.48 21.91 47.93
C GLU A 187 1.28 23.20 48.02
#